data_AF-A0AAP3H5T7-F1
#
_entry.id   AF-A0AAP3H5T7-F1
#
_cell.length_a   1.000
_cell.length_b   1.000
_cell.length_c   1.000
_cell.angle_alpha   90.00
_cell.angle_beta   90.00
_cell.angle_gamma   90.00
#
_symmetry.space_group_name_H-M   'P 1'
#
loop_
_entity.id
_entity.type
_entity.pdbx_description
1 polymer ?
#
loop_
_entity_poly.entity_id
_entity_poly.type
_entity_poly.pdbx_seq_one_letter_code
_entity_poly.pdbx_strand_id
1 'polypeptide(L)'
;MSKIKDVERSIEVIAGQVAAQQVLMETIIVEAMRMNAIGEAQIVALLTQGMDVFERNENMTKHETLGAIGTLTSVLDTIKRAKGAKLID
;
A
#
# COMPACT_ATOMS: atom_id res chain seq x y z
N MET A 1 -3.02 3.50 -35.03
CA MET A 1 -3.76 3.13 -33.81
C MET A 1 -4.47 4.37 -33.28
N SER A 2 -5.57 4.22 -32.54
CA SER A 2 -6.25 5.38 -31.93
C SER A 2 -5.42 5.86 -30.74
N LYS A 3 -5.24 7.19 -30.61
CA LYS A 3 -4.55 7.81 -29.46
C LYS A 3 -5.12 7.35 -28.11
N ILE A 4 -6.42 7.03 -28.04
CA ILE A 4 -7.07 6.52 -26.82
C ILE A 4 -6.51 5.16 -26.42
N LYS A 5 -6.33 4.25 -27.38
CA LYS A 5 -5.78 2.91 -27.12
C LYS A 5 -4.33 2.94 -26.65
N ASP A 6 -3.57 3.91 -27.17
CA ASP A 6 -2.18 4.09 -26.73
C ASP A 6 -2.13 4.59 -25.28
N VAL A 7 -3.03 5.51 -24.89
CA VAL A 7 -3.16 5.97 -23.50
C VAL A 7 -3.62 4.86 -22.56
N GLU A 8 -4.63 4.07 -22.96
CA GLU A 8 -5.09 2.91 -22.18
C GLU A 8 -3.94 1.94 -21.89
N ARG A 9 -3.17 1.57 -22.91
CA ARG A 9 -2.01 0.69 -22.73
C ARG A 9 -0.95 1.30 -21.81
N SER A 10 -0.67 2.59 -21.91
CA SER A 10 0.25 3.26 -20.98
C SER A 10 -0.25 3.21 -19.54
N ILE A 11 -1.55 3.38 -19.31
CA ILE A 11 -2.16 3.25 -17.99
C ILE A 11 -2.03 1.82 -17.46
N GLU A 12 -2.27 0.80 -18.28
CA GLU A 12 -2.10 -0.61 -17.90
C GLU A 12 -0.67 -0.92 -17.46
N VAL A 13 0.34 -0.42 -18.20
CA VAL A 13 1.75 -0.59 -17.85
C VAL A 13 2.07 0.08 -16.51
N ILE A 14 1.62 1.33 -16.32
CA ILE A 14 1.83 2.07 -15.06
C ILE A 14 1.13 1.36 -13.90
N ALA A 15 -0.09 0.87 -14.09
CA ALA A 15 -0.83 0.13 -13.07
C ALA A 15 -0.08 -1.14 -12.64
N GLY A 16 0.48 -1.89 -13.59
CA GLY A 16 1.33 -3.05 -13.31
C GLY A 16 2.60 -2.68 -12.53
N GLN A 17 3.25 -1.57 -12.87
CA GLN A 17 4.42 -1.06 -12.16
C GLN A 17 4.09 -0.65 -10.72
N VAL A 18 2.98 0.07 -10.50
CA VAL A 18 2.51 0.49 -9.18
C VAL A 18 2.16 -0.73 -8.32
N ALA A 19 1.49 -1.73 -8.89
CA ALA A 19 1.19 -2.97 -8.17
C ALA A 19 2.47 -3.71 -7.74
N ALA A 20 3.47 -3.80 -8.63
CA ALA A 20 4.75 -4.42 -8.30
C ALA A 20 5.51 -3.65 -7.21
N GLN A 21 5.51 -2.31 -7.28
CA GLN A 21 6.12 -1.45 -6.26
C GLN A 21 5.45 -1.62 -4.89
N GLN A 22 4.11 -1.75 -4.86
CA GLN A 22 3.38 -2.00 -3.62
C GLN A 22 3.81 -3.32 -2.97
N VAL A 23 3.84 -4.42 -3.73
CA VAL A 23 4.26 -5.73 -3.21
C VAL A 23 5.71 -5.71 -2.74
N LEU A 24 6.60 -5.02 -3.47
CA LEU A 24 7.99 -4.86 -3.06
C LEU A 24 8.10 -4.10 -1.73
N MET A 25 7.35 -3.01 -1.55
CA MET A 25 7.36 -2.23 -0.32
C MET A 25 6.82 -3.03 0.85
N GLU A 26 5.71 -3.76 0.66
CA GLU A 26 5.16 -4.66 1.67
C GLU A 26 6.17 -5.73 2.12
N THR A 27 6.91 -6.31 1.17
CA THR A 27 7.96 -7.30 1.46
C THR A 27 9.09 -6.68 2.28
N ILE A 28 9.54 -5.48 1.92
CA ILE A 28 10.60 -4.76 2.65
C ILE A 28 10.15 -4.45 4.08
N ILE A 29 8.91 -4.00 4.27
CA ILE A 29 8.36 -3.68 5.59
C ILE A 29 8.34 -4.94 6.47
N VAL A 30 7.85 -6.06 5.95
CA VAL A 30 7.79 -7.33 6.71
C VAL A 30 9.19 -7.82 7.06
N GLU A 31 10.14 -7.79 6.12
CA GLU A 31 11.52 -8.21 6.41
C GLU A 31 12.21 -7.26 7.41
N ALA A 32 11.97 -5.96 7.33
CA ALA A 32 12.47 -5.01 8.31
C ALA A 32 11.89 -5.27 9.71
N MET A 33 10.61 -5.63 9.83
CA MET A 33 10.00 -6.05 11.09
C MET A 33 10.61 -7.34 11.62
N ARG A 34 10.78 -8.35 10.74
CA ARG A 34 11.41 -9.63 11.08
C ARG A 34 12.85 -9.47 11.58
N MET A 35 13.57 -8.50 11.04
CA MET A 35 14.92 -8.13 11.48
C MET A 35 14.94 -7.22 12.73
N ASN A 36 13.78 -6.92 13.32
CA ASN A 36 13.62 -5.96 14.42
C ASN A 36 14.16 -4.55 14.13
N ALA A 37 14.24 -4.16 12.84
CA ALA A 37 14.69 -2.84 12.42
C ALA A 37 13.58 -1.78 12.54
N ILE A 38 12.31 -2.20 12.42
CA ILE A 38 11.12 -1.38 12.66
C ILE A 38 10.15 -2.14 13.55
N GLY A 39 9.44 -1.43 14.43
CA GLY A 39 8.48 -2.05 15.33
C GLY A 39 7.08 -2.15 14.72
N GLU A 40 6.46 -3.32 14.86
CA GLU A 40 5.13 -3.63 14.33
C GLU A 40 4.08 -2.62 14.80
N ALA A 41 3.98 -2.42 16.13
CA ALA A 41 2.96 -1.55 16.73
C ALA A 41 3.05 -0.10 16.23
N GLN A 42 4.26 0.43 16.06
CA GLN A 42 4.49 1.77 15.54
C GLN A 42 4.03 1.87 14.07
N ILE A 43 4.38 0.90 13.23
CA ILE A 43 3.98 0.91 11.82
C ILE A 43 2.46 0.76 11.67
N VAL A 44 1.84 -0.16 12.41
CA VAL A 44 0.38 -0.32 12.39
C VAL A 44 -0.33 0.98 12.78
N ALA A 45 0.15 1.65 13.84
CA ALA A 45 -0.41 2.94 14.26
C ALA A 45 -0.25 4.02 13.18
N LEU A 46 0.91 4.09 12.52
CA LEU A 46 1.15 5.04 11.43
C LEU A 46 0.24 4.76 10.22
N LEU A 47 0.04 3.49 9.86
CA LEU A 47 -0.87 3.11 8.77
C LEU A 47 -2.31 3.55 9.08
N THR A 48 -2.81 3.29 10.29
CA THR A 48 -4.16 3.70 10.70
C THR A 48 -4.30 5.22 10.68
N GLN A 49 -3.32 5.96 11.22
CA GLN A 49 -3.34 7.43 11.17
C GLN A 49 -3.31 7.96 9.74
N GLY A 50 -2.52 7.35 8.86
CA GLY A 50 -2.47 7.70 7.44
C GLY A 50 -3.81 7.51 6.74
N MET A 51 -4.52 6.42 7.04
CA MET A 51 -5.87 6.19 6.52
C MET A 51 -6.84 7.29 6.98
N ASP A 52 -6.83 7.63 8.27
CA ASP A 52 -7.66 8.72 8.82
C ASP A 52 -7.37 10.07 8.15
N VAL A 53 -6.08 10.36 7.86
CA VAL A 53 -5.66 11.59 7.17
C VAL A 53 -6.21 11.62 5.75
N PHE A 54 -6.10 10.52 4.99
CA PHE A 54 -6.63 10.46 3.63
C PHE A 54 -8.17 10.53 3.59
N GLU A 55 -8.85 9.92 4.56
CA GLU A 55 -10.31 9.95 4.62
C GLU A 55 -10.87 11.36 4.87
N ARG A 56 -10.10 12.20 5.59
CA ARG A 56 -10.49 13.59 5.91
C ARG A 56 -9.89 14.64 4.97
N ASN A 57 -9.16 14.22 3.94
CA ASN A 57 -8.49 15.15 3.03
C ASN A 57 -9.46 15.74 2.00
N GLU A 58 -9.86 16.99 2.22
CA GLU A 58 -10.78 17.72 1.31
C GLU A 58 -10.16 18.03 -0.07
N ASN A 59 -8.85 17.89 -0.24
CA ASN A 59 -8.16 18.13 -1.52
C ASN A 59 -8.07 16.88 -2.41
N MET A 60 -8.62 15.74 -1.97
CA MET A 60 -8.63 14.50 -2.74
C MET A 60 -10.05 14.16 -3.22
N THR A 61 -10.15 13.65 -4.44
CA THR A 61 -11.38 13.05 -4.92
C THR A 61 -11.65 11.72 -4.21
N LYS A 62 -12.91 11.27 -4.23
CA LYS A 62 -13.30 9.97 -3.66
C LYS A 62 -12.49 8.79 -4.21
N HIS A 63 -12.13 8.84 -5.50
CA HIS A 63 -11.35 7.76 -6.14
C HIS A 63 -9.89 7.78 -5.71
N GLU A 64 -9.29 8.96 -5.54
CA GLU A 64 -7.92 9.09 -5.01
C GLU A 64 -7.86 8.62 -3.56
N THR A 65 -8.83 9.02 -2.73
CA THR A 65 -8.94 8.57 -1.33
C THR A 65 -9.09 7.05 -1.25
N LEU A 66 -9.97 6.47 -2.09
CA LEU A 66 -10.15 5.01 -2.15
C LEU A 66 -8.84 4.29 -2.51
N GLY A 67 -8.13 4.79 -3.52
CA GLY A 67 -6.84 4.23 -3.93
C GLY A 67 -5.81 4.29 -2.80
N ALA A 68 -5.63 5.45 -2.18
CA ALA A 68 -4.65 5.65 -1.11
C ALA A 68 -4.95 4.79 0.14
N ILE A 69 -6.20 4.80 0.62
CA ILE A 69 -6.62 3.97 1.76
C ILE A 69 -6.50 2.49 1.41
N GLY A 70 -6.87 2.08 0.20
CA GLY A 70 -6.72 0.70 -0.28
C GLY A 70 -5.26 0.23 -0.23
N THR A 71 -4.33 1.07 -0.66
CA THR A 71 -2.88 0.81 -0.58
C THR A 71 -2.43 0.61 0.87
N LEU A 72 -2.79 1.52 1.79
CA LEU A 72 -2.40 1.38 3.20
C LEU A 72 -3.05 0.16 3.87
N THR A 73 -4.29 -0.15 3.51
CA THR A 73 -5.02 -1.33 3.98
C THR A 73 -4.31 -2.61 3.54
N SER A 74 -3.83 -2.67 2.29
CA SER A 74 -3.05 -3.81 1.79
C SER A 74 -1.78 -4.06 2.60
N VAL A 75 -1.04 -3.00 2.95
CA VAL A 75 0.16 -3.14 3.83
C VAL A 75 -0.24 -3.70 5.19
N LEU A 76 -1.29 -3.15 5.81
CA LEU A 76 -1.78 -3.60 7.11
C LEU A 76 -2.19 -5.09 7.07
N ASP A 77 -2.88 -5.52 6.02
CA ASP A 77 -3.28 -6.92 5.86
C ASP A 77 -2.10 -7.84 5.57
N THR A 78 -1.07 -7.37 4.87
CA THR A 78 0.18 -8.12 4.71
C THR A 78 0.92 -8.29 6.04
N ILE A 79 0.98 -7.26 6.90
CA ILE A 79 1.53 -7.38 8.27
C ILE A 79 0.73 -8.42 9.08
N LYS A 80 -0.62 -8.35 9.07
CA LYS A 80 -1.47 -9.33 9.77
C LYS A 80 -1.22 -10.75 9.29
N ARG A 81 -1.06 -10.96 7.98
CA ARG A 81 -0.76 -12.27 7.40
C ARG A 81 0.63 -12.76 7.81
N ALA A 82 1.64 -11.90 7.81
CA ALA A 82 2.99 -12.25 8.26
C ALA A 82 3.02 -12.66 9.74
N LYS A 83 2.31 -11.91 10.60
CA LYS A 83 2.13 -12.25 12.02
C LYS A 83 1.38 -13.56 12.22
N GLY A 84 0.28 -13.77 11.49
CA GLY A 84 -0.47 -15.03 11.51
C GLY A 84 0.36 -16.24 11.07
N ALA A 85 1.30 -16.03 10.15
CA ALA A 85 2.27 -17.03 9.70
C ALA A 85 3.51 -17.15 10.62
N LYS A 86 3.59 -16.39 11.72
CA LYS A 86 4.72 -16.34 12.67
C LYS A 86 6.06 -15.97 12.02
N LEU A 87 6.01 -15.12 11.00
CA LEU A 87 7.22 -14.57 10.35
C LEU A 87 7.75 -13.32 11.06
N ILE A 88 6.87 -12.66 11.80
CA ILE A 88 7.12 -11.49 12.65
C ILE A 88 6.38 -11.72 13.99
N ASP A 89 6.81 -11.03 15.04
CA ASP A 89 6.24 -11.11 16.38
C ASP A 89 4.82 -10.51 16.47
#